data_AF-A0A0J6Z868-F1
#
_entry.id   AF-A0A0J6Z868-F1
#
_cell.length_a   1.000
_cell.length_b   1.000
_cell.length_c   1.000
_cell.angle_alpha   90.00
_cell.angle_beta   90.00
_cell.angle_gamma   90.00
#
_symmetry.space_group_name_H-M   'P 1'
#
loop_
_entity.id
_entity.type
_entity.pdbx_description
1 polymer ?
#
loop_
_entity_poly.entity_id
_entity_poly.type
_entity_poly.pdbx_seq_one_letter_code
_entity_poly.pdbx_strand_id
1 'polypeptide(L)'
;MNTPGNTPNRFAEGTFSPDPRPAPVPRMLAAQYGLELRLLLRNGEQLLLTMFIPITLLIGLTLLPLGSFGPDRAATFTPAIMALAVISTAFTGQAIAVAFDRRYGALKRLGATALPVWGIIAGKSLAVVTVVFLQSILLGAIGIGLGWRPAPAGLALGAVIIALGTAVFAALGLLLGGTLRAEIVLAVANLMWFVFAGVGALTVEGGTDGGIVPRAVAWIARLTPSGALTEALTRAMTLSVDWFGLAVLAIWGAAAGLCALRWFRFT
;
A
#
# COMPACT_ATOMS: atom_id res chain seq x y z
N MET A 1 54.89 48.60 -24.34
CA MET A 1 54.83 47.92 -23.04
C MET A 1 53.36 47.91 -22.63
N ASN A 2 52.64 46.82 -22.92
CA ASN A 2 51.19 46.75 -22.71
C ASN A 2 50.93 46.00 -21.40
N THR A 3 50.44 46.70 -20.39
CA THR A 3 49.89 46.13 -19.16
C THR A 3 48.59 45.39 -19.50
N PRO A 4 48.47 44.07 -19.28
CA PRO A 4 47.22 43.37 -19.49
C PRO A 4 46.17 43.88 -18.49
N GLY A 5 45.02 44.30 -19.03
CA GLY A 5 43.90 44.84 -18.26
C GLY A 5 43.35 43.81 -17.26
N ASN A 6 43.22 44.25 -16.02
CA ASN A 6 42.64 43.49 -14.93
C ASN A 6 41.12 43.45 -15.09
N THR A 7 40.61 42.53 -15.91
CA THR A 7 39.16 42.30 -16.03
C THR A 7 38.68 41.64 -14.73
N PRO A 8 37.83 42.29 -13.92
CA PRO A 8 37.36 41.70 -12.66
C PRO A 8 36.65 40.38 -12.95
N ASN A 9 37.03 39.34 -12.23
CA ASN A 9 36.46 38.01 -12.38
C ASN A 9 34.94 38.08 -12.17
N ARG A 10 34.16 37.56 -13.14
CA ARG A 10 32.69 37.65 -13.15
C ARG A 10 32.03 36.97 -11.97
N PHE A 11 32.74 36.03 -11.35
CA PHE A 11 32.26 35.27 -10.19
C PHE A 11 33.12 35.60 -8.97
N ALA A 12 32.46 35.80 -7.83
CA ALA A 12 33.15 35.98 -6.56
C ALA A 12 34.04 34.77 -6.26
N GLU A 13 35.19 35.02 -5.64
CA GLU A 13 36.09 33.95 -5.20
C GLU A 13 35.31 32.94 -4.32
N GLY A 14 35.45 31.65 -4.63
CA GLY A 14 34.73 30.58 -3.94
C GLY A 14 33.36 30.20 -4.51
N THR A 15 32.85 30.88 -5.56
CA THR A 15 31.56 30.52 -6.20
C THR A 15 31.52 29.07 -6.71
N PHE A 16 32.66 28.54 -7.16
CA PHE A 16 32.81 27.15 -7.61
C PHE A 16 33.57 26.28 -6.61
N SER A 17 33.75 26.75 -5.38
CA SER A 17 34.37 25.95 -4.33
C SER A 17 33.42 24.80 -3.98
N PRO A 18 33.84 23.52 -4.14
CA PRO A 18 32.99 22.40 -3.80
C PRO A 18 32.74 22.37 -2.29
N ASP A 19 31.48 22.31 -1.88
CA ASP A 19 31.04 22.03 -0.50
C ASP A 19 30.41 20.63 -0.45
N PRO A 20 31.21 19.55 -0.52
CA PRO A 20 30.70 18.18 -0.54
C PRO A 20 30.16 17.81 0.83
N ARG A 21 28.89 18.13 1.09
CA ARG A 21 28.16 17.71 2.28
C ARG A 21 27.22 16.55 1.95
N PRO A 22 27.14 15.53 2.82
CA PRO A 22 26.10 14.51 2.70
C PRO A 22 24.72 15.17 2.65
N ALA A 23 23.88 14.73 1.71
CA ALA A 23 22.50 15.18 1.69
C ALA A 23 21.80 14.73 2.98
N PRO A 24 21.02 15.60 3.65
CA PRO A 24 20.30 15.21 4.85
C PRO A 24 19.23 14.17 4.50
N VAL A 25 19.05 13.19 5.38
CA VAL A 25 18.12 12.06 5.21
C VAL A 25 16.73 12.47 4.70
N PRO A 26 16.07 13.53 5.23
CA PRO A 26 14.75 13.94 4.75
C PRO A 26 14.74 14.36 3.27
N ARG A 27 15.80 15.02 2.78
CA ARG A 27 15.89 15.42 1.37
C ARG A 27 16.10 14.22 0.47
N MET A 28 16.89 13.24 0.90
CA MET A 28 17.08 11.99 0.17
C MET A 28 15.78 11.20 0.06
N LEU A 29 15.05 11.06 1.17
CA LEU A 29 13.76 10.38 1.21
C LEU A 29 12.71 11.11 0.37
N ALA A 30 12.62 12.44 0.47
CA ALA A 30 11.68 13.22 -0.32
C ALA A 30 11.95 13.12 -1.82
N ALA A 31 13.22 13.10 -2.24
CA ALA A 31 13.60 12.92 -3.64
C ALA A 31 13.23 11.53 -4.16
N GLN A 32 13.55 10.47 -3.39
CA GLN A 32 13.20 9.10 -3.77
C GLN A 32 11.69 8.88 -3.80
N TYR A 33 10.99 9.34 -2.76
CA TYR A 33 9.53 9.32 -2.69
C TYR A 33 8.89 10.04 -3.89
N GLY A 34 9.36 11.25 -4.21
CA GLY A 34 8.83 12.05 -5.31
C GLY A 34 9.04 11.39 -6.68
N LEU A 35 10.17 10.72 -6.88
CA LEU A 35 10.42 9.92 -8.09
C LEU A 35 9.42 8.77 -8.20
N GLU A 36 9.34 7.93 -7.17
CA GLU A 36 8.46 6.76 -7.13
C GLU A 36 6.99 7.14 -7.29
N LEU A 37 6.55 8.18 -6.58
CA LEU A 37 5.18 8.68 -6.69
C LEU A 37 4.88 9.18 -8.10
N ARG A 38 5.79 9.92 -8.74
CA ARG A 38 5.61 10.38 -10.12
C ARG A 38 5.54 9.22 -11.10
N LEU A 39 6.35 8.18 -10.93
CA LEU A 39 6.32 7.00 -11.79
C LEU A 39 4.98 6.27 -11.68
N LEU A 40 4.48 6.09 -10.45
CA LEU A 40 3.17 5.49 -10.20
C LEU A 40 2.04 6.34 -10.80
N LEU A 41 2.01 7.65 -10.51
CA LEU A 41 0.95 8.55 -10.98
C LEU A 41 0.96 8.78 -12.50
N ARG A 42 2.14 8.72 -13.15
CA ARG A 42 2.24 8.79 -14.61
C ARG A 42 1.74 7.53 -15.30
N ASN A 43 1.72 6.40 -14.60
CA ASN A 43 1.12 5.17 -15.09
C ASN A 43 -0.39 5.14 -14.79
N GLY A 44 -1.09 6.16 -15.29
CA GLY A 44 -2.50 6.39 -15.03
C GLY A 44 -3.41 5.26 -15.54
N GLU A 45 -3.04 4.62 -16.65
CA GLU A 45 -3.78 3.46 -17.19
C GLU A 45 -3.78 2.30 -16.21
N GLN A 46 -2.61 1.91 -15.68
CA GLN A 46 -2.54 0.84 -14.68
C GLN A 46 -3.28 1.23 -13.39
N LEU A 47 -3.16 2.49 -12.95
CA LEU A 47 -3.92 2.97 -11.78
C LEU A 47 -5.44 2.90 -12.02
N LEU A 48 -5.90 3.27 -13.21
CA LEU A 48 -7.31 3.19 -13.59
C LEU A 48 -7.78 1.74 -13.62
N LEU A 49 -7.04 0.85 -14.28
CA LEU A 49 -7.39 -0.57 -14.38
C LEU A 49 -7.39 -1.26 -13.01
N THR A 50 -6.46 -0.91 -12.12
CA THR A 50 -6.42 -1.46 -10.76
C THR A 50 -7.53 -0.92 -9.87
N MET A 51 -8.00 0.31 -10.10
CA MET A 51 -9.16 0.91 -9.43
C MET A 51 -10.50 0.44 -9.99
N PHE A 52 -10.53 -0.03 -11.24
CA PHE A 52 -11.75 -0.50 -11.89
C PHE A 52 -12.42 -1.63 -11.09
N ILE A 53 -11.66 -2.62 -10.62
CA ILE A 53 -12.22 -3.76 -9.88
C ILE A 53 -12.84 -3.31 -8.53
N PRO A 54 -12.14 -2.59 -7.64
CA PRO A 54 -12.74 -2.09 -6.40
C PRO A 54 -13.97 -1.21 -6.62
N ILE A 55 -13.93 -0.30 -7.60
CA ILE A 55 -15.05 0.61 -7.87
C ILE A 55 -16.27 -0.17 -8.37
N THR A 56 -16.08 -1.06 -9.35
CA THR A 56 -17.18 -1.88 -9.89
C THR A 56 -17.75 -2.83 -8.85
N LEU A 57 -16.91 -3.43 -8.01
CA LEU A 57 -17.36 -4.27 -6.92
C LEU A 57 -18.15 -3.47 -5.88
N LEU A 58 -17.72 -2.24 -5.56
CA LEU A 58 -18.40 -1.38 -4.58
C LEU A 58 -19.77 -0.97 -5.06
N ILE A 59 -19.86 -0.49 -6.30
CA ILE A 59 -21.12 -0.10 -6.91
C ILE A 59 -22.01 -1.34 -7.07
N GLY A 60 -21.48 -2.43 -7.60
CA GLY A 60 -22.21 -3.66 -7.87
C GLY A 60 -22.80 -4.30 -6.62
N LEU A 61 -22.00 -4.51 -5.56
CA LEU A 61 -22.47 -5.13 -4.32
C LEU A 61 -23.39 -4.21 -3.50
N THR A 62 -23.28 -2.90 -3.67
CA THR A 62 -24.17 -1.97 -2.97
C THR A 62 -25.53 -1.83 -3.67
N LEU A 63 -25.55 -1.76 -5.00
CA LEU A 63 -26.77 -1.51 -5.77
C LEU A 63 -27.52 -2.78 -6.18
N LEU A 64 -26.83 -3.88 -6.47
CA LEU A 64 -27.48 -5.11 -6.90
C LEU A 64 -27.99 -5.92 -5.70
N PRO A 65 -29.15 -6.58 -5.81
CA PRO A 65 -29.71 -7.43 -4.77
C PRO A 65 -28.99 -8.78 -4.63
N LEU A 66 -27.67 -8.75 -4.45
CA LEU A 66 -26.83 -9.93 -4.26
C LEU A 66 -26.70 -10.23 -2.77
N GLY A 67 -27.19 -11.39 -2.35
CA GLY A 67 -27.12 -11.86 -0.96
C GLY A 67 -27.95 -11.07 0.06
N SER A 68 -28.00 -11.58 1.29
CA SER A 68 -28.78 -11.03 2.42
C SER A 68 -27.90 -10.22 3.37
N PHE A 69 -27.36 -9.08 2.90
CA PHE A 69 -26.40 -8.25 3.66
C PHE A 69 -27.05 -7.08 4.42
N GLY A 70 -28.23 -7.29 4.99
CA GLY A 70 -28.96 -6.26 5.73
C GLY A 70 -29.40 -5.06 4.88
N PRO A 71 -30.00 -4.03 5.52
CA PRO A 71 -30.51 -2.85 4.82
C PRO A 71 -29.41 -1.87 4.41
N ASP A 72 -28.29 -1.81 5.13
CA ASP A 72 -27.18 -0.88 4.86
C ASP A 72 -25.98 -1.62 4.22
N ARG A 73 -26.13 -1.91 2.93
CA ARG A 73 -25.08 -2.55 2.12
C ARG A 73 -23.85 -1.66 1.94
N ALA A 74 -24.05 -0.35 1.86
CA ALA A 74 -22.95 0.59 1.68
C ALA A 74 -22.01 0.56 2.90
N ALA A 75 -22.56 0.49 4.12
CA ALA A 75 -21.77 0.34 5.33
C ALA A 75 -21.05 -1.01 5.45
N THR A 76 -21.63 -2.06 4.89
CA THR A 76 -21.04 -3.41 4.91
C THR A 76 -19.89 -3.54 3.91
N PHE A 77 -20.09 -3.11 2.66
CA PHE A 77 -19.13 -3.33 1.58
C PHE A 77 -18.05 -2.28 1.47
N THR A 78 -18.29 -1.02 1.89
CA THR A 78 -17.25 0.03 1.78
C THR A 78 -15.96 -0.35 2.53
N PRO A 79 -15.98 -0.78 3.81
CA PRO A 79 -14.76 -1.16 4.52
C PRO A 79 -14.09 -2.41 3.96
N ALA A 80 -14.88 -3.39 3.52
CA ALA A 80 -14.36 -4.64 2.96
C ALA A 80 -13.66 -4.41 1.62
N ILE A 81 -14.25 -3.58 0.75
CA ILE A 81 -13.67 -3.25 -0.55
C ILE A 81 -12.49 -2.29 -0.40
N MET A 82 -12.52 -1.42 0.61
CA MET A 82 -11.36 -0.64 1.03
C MET A 82 -10.18 -1.56 1.38
N ALA A 83 -10.40 -2.57 2.22
CA ALA A 83 -9.38 -3.56 2.57
C ALA A 83 -8.83 -4.27 1.32
N LEU A 84 -9.71 -4.69 0.41
CA LEU A 84 -9.32 -5.32 -0.86
C LEU A 84 -8.46 -4.40 -1.73
N ALA A 85 -8.81 -3.11 -1.83
CA ALA A 85 -8.06 -2.11 -2.58
C ALA A 85 -6.66 -1.87 -1.97
N VAL A 86 -6.58 -1.81 -0.64
CA VAL A 86 -5.30 -1.72 0.09
C VAL A 86 -4.43 -2.93 -0.22
N ILE A 87 -4.99 -4.15 -0.16
CA ILE A 87 -4.25 -5.40 -0.46
C ILE A 87 -3.75 -5.39 -1.90
N SER A 88 -4.62 -5.04 -2.86
CA SER A 88 -4.25 -4.98 -4.29
C SER A 88 -3.06 -4.05 -4.53
N THR A 89 -3.07 -2.87 -3.93
CA THR A 89 -2.04 -1.85 -4.17
C THR A 89 -0.78 -2.11 -3.35
N ALA A 90 -0.93 -2.33 -2.04
CA ALA A 90 0.17 -2.43 -1.10
C ALA A 90 0.90 -3.78 -1.17
N PHE A 91 0.22 -4.87 -1.52
CA PHE A 91 0.85 -6.17 -1.66
C PHE A 91 1.10 -6.52 -3.12
N THR A 92 0.04 -6.64 -3.94
CA THR A 92 0.17 -7.15 -5.32
C THR A 92 0.96 -6.17 -6.19
N GLY A 93 0.55 -4.91 -6.22
CA GLY A 93 1.23 -3.85 -6.96
C GLY A 93 2.68 -3.67 -6.53
N GLN A 94 2.93 -3.63 -5.22
CA GLN A 94 4.28 -3.49 -4.67
C GLN A 94 5.18 -4.68 -5.01
N ALA A 95 4.70 -5.92 -4.84
CA ALA A 95 5.48 -7.12 -5.12
C ALA A 95 5.92 -7.17 -6.59
N ILE A 96 4.96 -6.94 -7.49
CA ILE A 96 5.20 -6.93 -8.93
C ILE A 96 6.19 -5.82 -9.27
N ALA A 97 5.95 -4.59 -8.82
CA ALA A 97 6.83 -3.45 -9.11
C ALA A 97 8.28 -3.74 -8.67
N VAL A 98 8.48 -4.21 -7.44
CA VAL A 98 9.81 -4.53 -6.92
C VAL A 98 10.50 -5.64 -7.73
N ALA A 99 9.75 -6.70 -8.09
CA ALA A 99 10.33 -7.82 -8.82
C ALA A 99 10.75 -7.44 -10.25
N PHE A 100 9.95 -6.59 -10.92
CA PHE A 100 10.28 -6.08 -12.24
C PHE A 100 11.40 -5.03 -12.18
N ASP A 101 11.44 -4.18 -11.17
CA ASP A 101 12.55 -3.23 -10.95
C ASP A 101 13.89 -3.96 -10.78
N ARG A 102 13.90 -5.12 -10.11
CA ARG A 102 15.06 -6.02 -10.04
C ARG A 102 15.43 -6.59 -11.40
N ARG A 103 14.46 -7.17 -12.10
CA ARG A 103 14.65 -7.79 -13.41
C ARG A 103 15.21 -6.82 -14.45
N TYR A 104 14.74 -5.56 -14.45
CA TYR A 104 15.20 -4.52 -15.38
C TYR A 104 16.50 -3.83 -14.93
N GLY A 105 17.11 -4.25 -13.82
CA GLY A 105 18.32 -3.64 -13.27
C GLY A 105 18.12 -2.21 -12.77
N ALA A 106 16.87 -1.76 -12.57
CA ALA A 106 16.58 -0.42 -12.06
C ALA A 106 17.14 -0.26 -10.64
N LEU A 107 16.99 -1.29 -9.79
CA LEU A 107 17.59 -1.28 -8.45
C LEU A 107 19.12 -1.27 -8.48
N LYS A 108 19.76 -1.88 -9.49
CA LYS A 108 21.22 -1.83 -9.66
C LYS A 108 21.69 -0.41 -10.03
N ARG A 109 20.93 0.29 -10.86
CA ARG A 109 21.19 1.71 -11.21
C ARG A 109 20.98 2.63 -10.01
N LEU A 110 19.92 2.43 -9.23
CA LEU A 110 19.66 3.19 -8.01
C LEU A 110 20.70 2.90 -6.92
N GLY A 111 21.14 1.64 -6.79
CA GLY A 111 22.21 1.24 -5.87
C GLY A 111 23.59 1.79 -6.23
N ALA A 112 23.79 2.28 -7.46
CA ALA A 112 25.01 2.99 -7.85
C ALA A 112 25.01 4.47 -7.43
N THR A 113 23.90 4.98 -6.89
CA THR A 113 23.81 6.32 -6.31
C THR A 113 24.24 6.32 -4.84
N ALA A 114 24.45 7.50 -4.25
CA ALA A 114 24.75 7.64 -2.81
C ALA A 114 23.54 7.33 -1.88
N LEU A 115 22.42 6.84 -2.41
CA LEU A 115 21.25 6.48 -1.61
C LEU A 115 21.45 5.12 -0.91
N PRO A 116 21.18 5.05 0.40
CA PRO A 116 21.18 3.77 1.08
C PRO A 116 19.97 2.93 0.63
N VAL A 117 20.18 1.62 0.61
CA VAL A 117 19.16 0.60 0.31
C VAL A 117 17.84 0.82 1.04
N TRP A 118 17.92 1.10 2.35
CA TRP A 118 16.73 1.33 3.17
C TRP A 118 15.97 2.59 2.71
N GLY A 119 16.66 3.60 2.18
CA GLY A 119 16.07 4.84 1.67
C GLY A 119 15.27 4.61 0.39
N ILE A 120 15.75 3.72 -0.49
CA ILE A 120 15.04 3.29 -1.70
C ILE A 120 13.73 2.60 -1.31
N ILE A 121 13.81 1.63 -0.39
CA ILE A 121 12.67 0.86 0.09
C ILE A 121 11.65 1.77 0.81
N ALA A 122 12.13 2.67 1.68
CA ALA A 122 11.29 3.60 2.41
C ALA A 122 10.58 4.59 1.46
N GLY A 123 11.30 5.17 0.49
CA GLY A 123 10.72 6.09 -0.49
C GLY A 123 9.63 5.43 -1.35
N LYS A 124 9.88 4.20 -1.84
CA LYS A 124 8.88 3.42 -2.58
C LYS A 124 7.66 3.08 -1.72
N SER A 125 7.89 2.68 -0.46
CA SER A 125 6.79 2.38 0.47
C SER A 125 5.94 3.61 0.79
N LEU A 126 6.55 4.78 0.96
CA LEU A 126 5.85 6.05 1.15
C LEU A 126 5.01 6.44 -0.08
N ALA A 127 5.51 6.16 -1.28
CA ALA A 127 4.75 6.38 -2.51
C ALA A 127 3.50 5.49 -2.56
N VAL A 128 3.63 4.20 -2.21
CA VAL A 128 2.49 3.28 -2.07
C VAL A 128 1.48 3.77 -1.03
N VAL A 129 1.94 4.21 0.14
CA VAL A 129 1.06 4.78 1.19
C VAL A 129 0.28 5.98 0.66
N THR A 130 0.92 6.85 -0.12
CA THR A 130 0.24 8.00 -0.73
C THR A 130 -0.80 7.57 -1.74
N VAL A 131 -0.50 6.59 -2.59
CA VAL A 131 -1.48 6.05 -3.55
C VAL A 131 -2.67 5.45 -2.81
N VAL A 132 -2.43 4.61 -1.80
CA VAL A 132 -3.51 4.02 -0.98
C VAL A 132 -4.34 5.09 -0.28
N PHE A 133 -3.72 6.16 0.22
CA PHE A 133 -4.43 7.30 0.80
C PHE A 133 -5.38 7.96 -0.21
N LEU A 134 -4.91 8.22 -1.44
CA LEU A 134 -5.74 8.78 -2.52
C LEU A 134 -6.88 7.83 -2.91
N GLN A 135 -6.59 6.53 -3.01
CA GLN A 135 -7.60 5.50 -3.29
C GLN A 135 -8.66 5.44 -2.19
N SER A 136 -8.24 5.62 -0.93
CA SER A 136 -9.14 5.61 0.22
C SER A 136 -10.09 6.80 0.21
N ILE A 137 -9.61 7.98 -0.17
CA ILE A 137 -10.47 9.15 -0.37
C ILE A 137 -11.48 8.88 -1.49
N LEU A 138 -11.02 8.35 -2.64
CA LEU A 138 -11.88 8.08 -3.79
C LEU A 138 -12.98 7.06 -3.46
N LEU A 139 -12.60 5.89 -2.93
CA LEU A 139 -13.56 4.84 -2.57
C LEU A 139 -14.49 5.28 -1.44
N GLY A 140 -13.97 6.05 -0.47
CA GLY A 140 -14.79 6.64 0.59
C GLY A 140 -15.82 7.64 0.06
N ALA A 141 -15.44 8.49 -0.90
CA ALA A 141 -16.35 9.42 -1.56
C ALA A 141 -17.44 8.69 -2.35
N ILE A 142 -17.08 7.62 -3.08
CA ILE A 142 -18.06 6.76 -3.78
C ILE A 142 -19.00 6.10 -2.77
N GLY A 143 -18.48 5.53 -1.69
CA GLY A 143 -19.30 4.95 -0.61
C GLY A 143 -20.29 5.96 -0.04
N ILE A 144 -19.85 7.18 0.27
CA ILE A 144 -20.73 8.27 0.75
C ILE A 144 -21.80 8.59 -0.29
N GLY A 145 -21.45 8.64 -1.58
CA GLY A 145 -22.40 8.81 -2.67
C GLY A 145 -23.45 7.70 -2.76
N LEU A 146 -23.07 6.46 -2.41
CA LEU A 146 -23.96 5.29 -2.37
C LEU A 146 -24.78 5.16 -1.08
N GLY A 147 -24.69 6.14 -0.16
CA GLY A 147 -25.49 6.17 1.07
C GLY A 147 -24.71 5.78 2.33
N TRP A 148 -23.41 5.51 2.25
CA TRP A 148 -22.58 5.27 3.44
C TRP A 148 -22.51 6.53 4.32
N ARG A 149 -22.75 6.38 5.62
CA ARG A 149 -22.74 7.48 6.60
C ARG A 149 -21.84 7.13 7.81
N PRO A 150 -20.52 7.11 7.65
CA PRO A 150 -19.60 6.80 8.74
C PRO A 150 -19.46 7.98 9.71
N ALA A 151 -19.26 7.67 11.00
CA ALA A 151 -18.89 8.69 11.98
C ALA A 151 -17.47 9.22 11.72
N PRO A 152 -17.18 10.53 11.91
CA PRO A 152 -15.84 11.09 11.72
C PRO A 152 -14.75 10.38 12.55
N ALA A 153 -15.08 9.98 13.79
CA ALA A 153 -14.18 9.20 14.63
C ALA A 153 -13.88 7.80 14.05
N GLY A 154 -14.86 7.17 13.40
CA GLY A 154 -14.67 5.90 12.69
C GLY A 154 -13.76 6.05 11.47
N LEU A 155 -13.88 7.16 10.73
CA LEU A 155 -12.96 7.48 9.64
C LEU A 155 -11.52 7.69 10.14
N ALA A 156 -11.33 8.37 11.28
CA ALA A 156 -10.00 8.56 11.86
C ALA A 156 -9.37 7.21 12.30
N LEU A 157 -10.15 6.34 12.96
CA LEU A 157 -9.71 4.98 13.29
C LEU A 157 -9.40 4.15 12.03
N GLY A 158 -10.28 4.23 11.03
CA GLY A 158 -10.09 3.58 9.73
C GLY A 158 -8.81 4.02 9.03
N ALA A 159 -8.47 5.31 9.07
CA ALA A 159 -7.23 5.83 8.49
C ALA A 159 -5.98 5.24 9.16
N VAL A 160 -5.99 5.09 10.49
CA VAL A 160 -4.88 4.43 11.22
C VAL A 160 -4.76 2.96 10.83
N ILE A 161 -5.89 2.26 10.72
CA ILE A 161 -5.91 0.84 10.34
C ILE A 161 -5.46 0.65 8.88
N ILE A 162 -5.88 1.53 7.97
CA ILE A 162 -5.41 1.53 6.57
C ILE A 162 -3.90 1.76 6.54
N ALA A 163 -3.37 2.72 7.31
CA ALA A 163 -1.94 2.98 7.36
C ALA A 163 -1.16 1.75 7.87
N LEU A 164 -1.63 1.12 8.94
CA LEU A 164 -1.05 -0.12 9.48
C LEU A 164 -1.11 -1.26 8.45
N GLY A 165 -2.30 -1.53 7.90
CA GLY A 165 -2.51 -2.57 6.89
C GLY A 165 -1.64 -2.35 5.67
N THR A 166 -1.54 -1.11 5.19
CA THR A 166 -0.65 -0.75 4.08
C THR A 166 0.80 -1.06 4.39
N ALA A 167 1.29 -0.73 5.60
CA ALA A 167 2.65 -1.05 6.00
C ALA A 167 2.91 -2.58 6.05
N VAL A 168 1.97 -3.35 6.59
CA VAL A 168 2.05 -4.83 6.66
C VAL A 168 2.08 -5.43 5.25
N PHE A 169 1.14 -5.05 4.40
CA PHE A 169 1.04 -5.56 3.03
C PHE A 169 2.18 -5.08 2.14
N ALA A 170 2.68 -3.86 2.34
CA ALA A 170 3.90 -3.38 1.69
C ALA A 170 5.12 -4.21 2.09
N ALA A 171 5.27 -4.55 3.37
CA ALA A 171 6.36 -5.42 3.84
C ALA A 171 6.25 -6.83 3.25
N LEU A 172 5.05 -7.41 3.20
CA LEU A 172 4.80 -8.70 2.54
C LEU A 172 5.09 -8.65 1.03
N GLY A 173 4.71 -7.54 0.37
CA GLY A 173 4.95 -7.34 -1.05
C GLY A 173 6.46 -7.19 -1.34
N LEU A 174 7.17 -6.41 -0.52
CA LEU A 174 8.63 -6.28 -0.57
C LEU A 174 9.33 -7.62 -0.33
N LEU A 175 8.85 -8.42 0.62
CA LEU A 175 9.37 -9.77 0.87
C LEU A 175 9.19 -10.65 -0.36
N LEU A 176 8.00 -10.71 -0.95
CA LEU A 176 7.74 -11.54 -2.13
C LEU A 176 8.53 -11.07 -3.36
N GLY A 177 8.45 -9.77 -3.66
CA GLY A 177 9.14 -9.17 -4.81
C GLY A 177 10.66 -9.15 -4.69
N GLY A 178 11.17 -9.09 -3.46
CA GLY A 178 12.60 -9.10 -3.15
C GLY A 178 13.25 -10.48 -3.09
N THR A 179 12.45 -11.56 -3.09
CA THR A 179 12.96 -12.94 -2.93
C THR A 179 12.84 -13.79 -4.19
N LEU A 180 11.73 -13.71 -4.91
CA LEU A 180 11.46 -14.56 -6.07
C LEU A 180 11.78 -13.86 -7.40
N ARG A 181 11.75 -14.63 -8.50
CA ARG A 181 11.88 -14.10 -9.87
C ARG A 181 10.58 -13.40 -10.29
N ALA A 182 10.67 -12.37 -11.15
CA ALA A 182 9.53 -11.55 -11.54
C ALA A 182 8.34 -12.34 -12.11
N GLU A 183 8.60 -13.39 -12.89
CA GLU A 183 7.58 -14.25 -13.48
C GLU A 183 6.82 -15.03 -12.38
N ILE A 184 7.55 -15.52 -11.37
CA ILE A 184 6.98 -16.24 -10.23
C ILE A 184 6.19 -15.27 -9.36
N VAL A 185 6.75 -14.09 -9.08
CA VAL A 185 6.07 -13.05 -8.29
C VAL A 185 4.77 -12.65 -8.95
N LEU A 186 4.75 -12.47 -10.27
CA LEU A 186 3.54 -12.12 -11.00
C LEU A 186 2.44 -13.17 -10.82
N ALA A 187 2.78 -14.46 -10.90
CA ALA A 187 1.81 -15.53 -10.69
C ALA A 187 1.36 -15.61 -9.22
N VAL A 188 2.31 -15.63 -8.28
CA VAL A 188 2.03 -15.79 -6.85
C VAL A 188 1.28 -14.60 -6.27
N ALA A 189 1.66 -13.37 -6.62
CA ALA A 189 1.01 -12.16 -6.12
C ALA A 189 -0.47 -12.10 -6.55
N ASN A 190 -0.76 -12.43 -7.81
CA ASN A 190 -2.15 -12.49 -8.29
C ASN A 190 -2.93 -13.63 -7.66
N LEU A 191 -2.35 -14.83 -7.51
CA LEU A 191 -3.01 -15.94 -6.83
C LEU A 191 -3.31 -15.59 -5.36
N MET A 192 -2.34 -15.03 -4.65
CA MET A 192 -2.50 -14.60 -3.26
C MET A 192 -3.51 -13.48 -3.12
N TRP A 193 -3.65 -12.59 -4.11
CA TRP A 193 -4.70 -11.58 -4.12
C TRP A 193 -6.09 -12.22 -4.08
N PHE A 194 -6.36 -13.25 -4.89
CA PHE A 194 -7.63 -13.98 -4.85
C PHE A 194 -7.84 -14.68 -3.51
N VAL A 195 -6.78 -15.28 -2.94
CA VAL A 195 -6.85 -15.90 -1.62
C VAL A 195 -7.21 -14.85 -0.56
N PHE A 196 -6.53 -13.71 -0.55
CA PHE A 196 -6.79 -12.63 0.40
C PHE A 196 -8.18 -12.03 0.24
N ALA A 197 -8.65 -11.86 -1.00
CA ALA A 197 -10.00 -11.41 -1.33
C ALA A 197 -11.05 -12.39 -0.80
N GLY A 198 -10.88 -13.70 -1.06
CA GLY A 198 -11.76 -14.74 -0.57
C GLY A 198 -11.79 -14.81 0.96
N VAL A 199 -10.62 -14.75 1.61
CA VAL A 199 -10.54 -14.76 3.07
C VAL A 199 -11.16 -13.51 3.68
N GLY A 200 -10.97 -12.34 3.06
CA GLY A 200 -11.67 -11.11 3.46
C GLY A 200 -13.19 -11.24 3.32
N ALA A 201 -13.67 -11.81 2.22
CA ALA A 201 -15.11 -12.06 2.01
C ALA A 201 -15.68 -13.02 3.07
N LEU A 202 -14.95 -14.07 3.44
CA LEU A 202 -15.35 -15.01 4.51
C LEU A 202 -15.51 -14.31 5.87
N THR A 203 -14.70 -13.29 6.16
CA THR A 203 -14.87 -12.50 7.40
C THR A 203 -16.13 -11.65 7.38
N VAL A 204 -16.50 -11.09 6.22
CA VAL A 204 -17.73 -10.32 6.05
C VAL A 204 -18.96 -11.24 6.21
N GLU A 205 -18.97 -12.40 5.56
CA GLU A 205 -20.09 -13.34 5.64
C GLU A 205 -20.22 -13.98 7.02
N GLY A 206 -19.10 -14.30 7.68
CA GLY A 206 -19.07 -14.96 8.99
C GLY A 206 -19.54 -14.08 10.15
N GLY A 207 -19.61 -12.76 9.97
CA GLY A 207 -20.14 -11.80 10.94
C GLY A 207 -21.65 -11.58 10.87
N THR A 208 -22.32 -12.07 9.82
CA THR A 208 -23.77 -11.94 9.64
C THR A 208 -24.52 -13.06 10.37
N ASP A 209 -25.49 -12.73 11.21
CA ASP A 209 -26.37 -13.71 11.85
C ASP A 209 -27.11 -14.54 10.78
N GLY A 210 -26.82 -15.85 10.72
CA GLY A 210 -27.37 -16.78 9.71
C GLY A 210 -26.45 -17.07 8.51
N GLY A 211 -25.20 -16.63 8.54
CA GLY A 211 -24.20 -16.93 7.50
C GLY A 211 -23.93 -18.43 7.31
N ILE A 212 -23.68 -18.83 6.06
CA ILE A 212 -23.37 -20.22 5.67
C ILE A 212 -21.97 -20.64 6.17
N VAL A 213 -21.11 -19.67 6.51
CA VAL A 213 -19.71 -19.90 6.90
C VAL A 213 -19.62 -20.38 8.36
N PRO A 214 -19.02 -21.57 8.61
CA PRO A 214 -18.80 -22.04 9.98
C PRO A 214 -17.91 -21.09 10.78
N ARG A 215 -18.25 -20.87 12.06
CA ARG A 215 -17.46 -20.00 12.97
C ARG A 215 -15.96 -20.32 13.00
N ALA A 216 -15.58 -21.60 12.90
CA ALA A 216 -14.18 -22.01 12.86
C ALA A 216 -13.42 -21.43 11.65
N VAL A 217 -14.08 -21.40 10.47
CA VAL A 217 -13.49 -20.86 9.24
C VAL A 217 -13.31 -19.35 9.34
N ALA A 218 -14.28 -18.64 9.93
CA ALA A 218 -14.17 -17.20 10.20
C ALA A 218 -12.99 -16.89 11.16
N TRP A 219 -12.76 -17.72 12.19
CA TRP A 219 -11.60 -17.56 13.08
C TRP A 219 -10.26 -17.79 12.38
N ILE A 220 -10.17 -18.81 11.54
CA ILE A 220 -8.97 -19.06 10.72
C ILE A 220 -8.72 -17.88 9.77
N ALA A 221 -9.78 -17.34 9.15
CA ALA A 221 -9.71 -16.17 8.31
C ALA A 221 -9.14 -14.95 9.07
N ARG A 222 -9.57 -14.73 10.33
CA ARG A 222 -9.05 -13.63 11.17
C ARG A 222 -7.59 -13.77 11.58
N LEU A 223 -6.99 -14.97 11.50
CA LEU A 223 -5.55 -15.16 11.71
C LEU A 223 -4.71 -14.73 10.50
N THR A 224 -5.34 -14.56 9.34
CA THR A 224 -4.67 -14.05 8.14
C THR A 224 -4.61 -12.52 8.18
N PRO A 225 -3.59 -11.90 7.53
CA PRO A 225 -3.49 -10.44 7.50
C PRO A 225 -4.67 -9.79 6.76
N SER A 226 -5.28 -10.46 5.76
CA SER A 226 -6.42 -9.90 5.04
C SER A 226 -7.70 -9.94 5.86
N GLY A 227 -7.99 -11.05 6.52
CA GLY A 227 -9.15 -11.15 7.41
C GLY A 227 -9.02 -10.22 8.62
N ALA A 228 -7.84 -10.10 9.22
CA ALA A 228 -7.58 -9.16 10.30
C ALA A 228 -7.78 -7.70 9.87
N LEU A 229 -7.31 -7.32 8.68
CA LEU A 229 -7.50 -5.96 8.14
C LEU A 229 -8.98 -5.67 7.87
N THR A 230 -9.69 -6.58 7.20
CA THR A 230 -11.11 -6.42 6.86
C THR A 230 -11.97 -6.30 8.11
N GLU A 231 -11.76 -7.16 9.10
CA GLU A 231 -12.48 -7.10 10.39
C GLU A 231 -12.17 -5.81 11.13
N ALA A 232 -10.90 -5.42 11.26
CA ALA A 232 -10.51 -4.21 11.97
C ALA A 232 -11.13 -2.95 11.33
N LEU A 233 -11.14 -2.86 9.99
CA LEU A 233 -11.79 -1.77 9.27
C LEU A 233 -13.30 -1.75 9.48
N THR A 234 -13.94 -2.92 9.48
CA THR A 234 -15.37 -3.05 9.71
C THR A 234 -15.74 -2.60 11.13
N ARG A 235 -14.98 -3.02 12.15
CA ARG A 235 -15.19 -2.59 13.54
C ARG A 235 -14.92 -1.11 13.77
N ALA A 236 -13.96 -0.53 13.06
CA ALA A 236 -13.71 0.90 13.15
C ALA A 236 -14.93 1.73 12.71
N MET A 237 -15.73 1.23 11.76
CA MET A 237 -16.96 1.91 11.34
C MET A 237 -18.06 1.88 12.40
N THR A 238 -18.00 0.94 13.35
CA THR A 238 -18.88 0.88 14.51
C THR A 238 -18.26 1.50 15.76
N LEU A 239 -17.20 2.32 15.60
CA LEU A 239 -16.44 2.96 16.69
C LEU A 239 -15.83 1.98 17.69
N SER A 240 -15.54 0.75 17.23
CA SER A 240 -14.88 -0.28 18.02
C SER A 240 -13.47 -0.56 17.50
N VAL A 241 -12.55 -0.85 18.42
CA VAL A 241 -11.18 -1.24 18.07
C VAL A 241 -11.02 -2.75 18.15
N ASP A 242 -10.60 -3.38 17.05
CA ASP A 242 -10.26 -4.82 17.04
C ASP A 242 -8.81 -5.05 17.49
N TRP A 243 -8.57 -5.10 18.80
CA TRP A 243 -7.24 -5.35 19.35
C TRP A 243 -6.61 -6.67 18.88
N PHE A 244 -7.45 -7.69 18.64
CA PHE A 244 -6.98 -8.97 18.13
C PHE A 244 -6.47 -8.84 16.68
N GLY A 245 -7.28 -8.26 15.79
CA GLY A 245 -6.88 -7.99 14.41
C GLY A 245 -5.62 -7.11 14.33
N LEU A 246 -5.52 -6.09 15.17
CA LEU A 246 -4.32 -5.25 15.27
C LEU A 246 -3.08 -6.04 15.70
N ALA A 247 -3.20 -6.94 16.68
CA ALA A 247 -2.10 -7.80 17.11
C ALA A 247 -1.67 -8.76 16.00
N VAL A 248 -2.62 -9.37 15.29
CA VAL A 248 -2.36 -10.24 14.13
C VAL A 248 -1.61 -9.47 13.04
N LEU A 249 -2.07 -8.26 12.69
CA LEU A 249 -1.40 -7.40 11.72
C LEU A 249 0.01 -7.01 12.18
N ALA A 250 0.19 -6.68 13.46
CA ALA A 250 1.51 -6.34 14.00
C ALA A 250 2.49 -7.53 13.93
N ILE A 251 2.04 -8.74 14.26
CA ILE A 251 2.85 -9.96 14.17
C ILE A 251 3.23 -10.25 12.71
N TRP A 252 2.27 -10.20 11.79
CA TRP A 252 2.54 -10.40 10.36
C TRP A 252 3.45 -9.32 9.79
N GLY A 253 3.26 -8.05 10.16
CA GLY A 253 4.11 -6.95 9.76
C GLY A 253 5.54 -7.10 10.26
N ALA A 254 5.71 -7.46 11.53
CA ALA A 254 7.03 -7.70 12.12
C ALA A 254 7.72 -8.89 11.46
N ALA A 255 7.02 -10.02 11.29
CA ALA A 255 7.55 -11.20 10.62
C ALA A 255 7.94 -10.90 9.17
N ALA A 256 7.07 -10.24 8.41
CA ALA A 256 7.33 -9.85 7.03
C ALA A 256 8.50 -8.86 6.93
N GLY A 257 8.56 -7.86 7.80
CA GLY A 257 9.64 -6.88 7.84
C GLY A 257 10.99 -7.52 8.16
N LEU A 258 11.06 -8.39 9.18
CA LEU A 258 12.28 -9.12 9.54
C LEU A 258 12.74 -10.07 8.43
N CYS A 259 11.81 -10.81 7.83
CA CYS A 259 12.08 -11.69 6.71
C CYS A 259 12.53 -10.90 5.47
N ALA A 260 11.92 -9.76 5.18
CA ALA A 260 12.33 -8.87 4.09
C ALA A 260 13.75 -8.37 4.32
N LEU A 261 14.09 -7.89 5.52
CA LEU A 261 15.46 -7.45 5.84
C LEU A 261 16.49 -8.58 5.65
N ARG A 262 16.12 -9.83 5.95
CA ARG A 262 17.04 -10.98 5.84
C ARG A 262 17.18 -11.53 4.43
N TRP A 263 16.11 -11.53 3.63
CA TRP A 263 16.06 -12.21 2.34
C TRP A 263 15.97 -11.29 1.12
N PHE A 264 15.80 -9.99 1.30
CA PHE A 264 15.76 -9.04 0.18
C PHE A 264 17.10 -9.04 -0.56
N ARG A 265 17.04 -9.34 -1.86
CA ARG A 265 18.21 -9.34 -2.75
C ARG A 265 18.06 -8.28 -3.83
N PHE A 266 19.13 -7.52 -4.06
CA PHE A 266 19.19 -6.50 -5.12
C PHE A 266 19.39 -7.07 -6.53
N THR A 267 19.78 -8.34 -6.63
CA THR A 267 20.05 -9.07 -7.87
C THR A 267 19.07 -10.22 -8.01
#